data_AF-A0A7N6BPH0-F1
#
_entry.id   AF-A0A7N6BPH0-F1
#
_cell.length_a   1.000
_cell.length_b   1.000
_cell.length_c   1.000
_cell.angle_alpha   90.00
_cell.angle_beta   90.00
_cell.angle_gamma   90.00
#
_symmetry.space_group_name_H-M   'P 1'
#
loop_
_entity.id
_entity.type
_entity.pdbx_description
1 polymer ?
#
loop_
_entity_poly.entity_id
_entity_poly.type
_entity_poly.pdbx_seq_one_letter_code
_entity_poly.pdbx_strand_id
1 'polypeptide(L)'
;MDTLLFKMCIHFLAFCFFKHDLCRTSLCLCLEDTEEEQAAKLKAEKIRVALEKIKEAQVKKLVIRVHMSDESSKTMMVDERQTVRQVLDSLLDKSHCGYSPDWSLVETINELQMERIFEDHENLVENLLNWTRDSHNKLMFIERIEKYALFKNPQNYLLGRKETSEMADRNKEALLEECFCGGSVSVPEIEGVLWLKEDGKKSWKKRYFLLRASGIYYVPKGKAKASRDLVCFLQLDHVNVYYGQDYRSKYKAPTDYCLALKHPQIQKKSQYIKYLCCDDVRTLHQWVNGIRIAKYGKQLYVNYQEAMKRTEAAYDWSSLSTSSIRSGSSSASIPGNSLKKSLA
;
A
#
# COMPACT_ATOMS: atom_id res chain seq x y z
N MET A 1 0.73 47.20 -69.08
CA MET A 1 1.00 45.96 -68.34
C MET A 1 0.39 46.10 -66.95
N ASP A 2 -0.87 46.58 -66.85
CA ASP A 2 -1.33 47.36 -65.69
C ASP A 2 -2.80 47.19 -65.33
N THR A 3 -3.35 45.99 -65.45
CA THR A 3 -4.72 45.69 -64.99
C THR A 3 -4.84 44.43 -64.15
N LEU A 4 -3.84 43.54 -64.16
CA LEU A 4 -3.79 42.35 -63.31
C LEU A 4 -3.16 42.63 -61.93
N LEU A 5 -2.11 43.47 -61.87
CA LEU A 5 -1.46 43.85 -60.60
C LEU A 5 -2.39 44.70 -59.70
N PHE A 6 -3.25 45.53 -60.30
CA PHE A 6 -4.16 46.41 -59.55
C PHE A 6 -5.31 45.63 -58.89
N LYS A 7 -5.83 44.60 -59.57
CA LYS A 7 -6.87 43.71 -59.01
C LYS A 7 -6.32 42.78 -57.92
N MET A 8 -5.07 42.32 -58.03
CA MET A 8 -4.43 41.54 -56.96
C MET A 8 -4.13 42.39 -55.72
N CYS A 9 -3.71 43.66 -55.85
CA CYS A 9 -3.46 44.53 -54.70
C CYS A 9 -4.72 44.86 -53.89
N ILE A 10 -5.86 45.08 -54.56
CA ILE A 10 -7.12 45.41 -53.87
C ILE A 10 -7.68 44.19 -53.11
N HIS A 11 -7.55 42.97 -53.67
CA HIS A 11 -7.96 41.75 -52.98
C HIS A 11 -7.04 41.41 -51.79
N PHE A 12 -5.74 41.70 -51.88
CA PHE A 12 -4.79 41.46 -50.78
C PHE A 12 -4.97 42.46 -49.63
N LEU A 13 -5.30 43.73 -49.94
CA LEU A 13 -5.61 44.77 -48.95
C LEU A 13 -6.96 44.51 -48.25
N ALA A 14 -7.99 44.05 -48.97
CA ALA A 14 -9.28 43.69 -48.39
C ALA A 14 -9.18 42.44 -47.47
N PHE A 15 -8.35 41.46 -47.84
CA PHE A 15 -8.12 40.27 -47.00
C PHE A 15 -7.27 40.57 -45.76
N CYS A 16 -6.34 41.53 -45.85
CA CYS A 16 -5.59 42.02 -44.69
C CYS A 16 -6.45 42.87 -43.74
N PHE A 17 -7.38 43.71 -44.25
CA PHE A 17 -8.29 44.48 -43.41
C PHE A 17 -9.29 43.58 -42.67
N PHE A 18 -9.83 42.54 -43.34
CA PHE A 18 -10.76 41.60 -42.70
C PHE A 18 -10.07 40.71 -41.64
N LYS A 19 -8.79 40.35 -41.84
CA LYS A 19 -8.00 39.65 -40.81
C LYS A 19 -7.58 40.55 -39.65
N HIS A 20 -7.35 41.85 -39.87
CA HIS A 20 -6.97 42.78 -38.81
C HIS A 20 -8.17 43.15 -37.91
N ASP A 21 -9.39 43.21 -38.45
CA ASP A 21 -10.61 43.40 -37.66
C ASP A 21 -11.04 42.13 -36.90
N LEU A 22 -10.89 40.92 -37.47
CA LEU A 22 -11.08 39.68 -36.71
C LEU A 22 -9.97 39.40 -35.68
N CYS A 23 -8.74 39.88 -35.92
CA CYS A 23 -7.66 39.75 -34.95
C CYS A 23 -7.78 40.79 -33.82
N ARG A 24 -8.33 41.99 -34.09
CA ARG A 24 -8.65 42.96 -33.02
C ARG A 24 -9.86 42.59 -32.17
N THR A 25 -10.78 41.78 -32.67
CA THR A 25 -11.86 41.20 -31.85
C THR A 25 -11.49 39.88 -31.17
N SER A 26 -10.36 39.25 -31.54
CA SER A 26 -9.94 37.98 -30.95
C SER A 26 -8.73 38.08 -29.99
N LEU A 27 -8.05 39.23 -29.90
CA LEU A 27 -6.82 39.35 -29.11
C LEU A 27 -6.89 40.30 -27.89
N CYS A 28 -8.08 40.72 -27.46
CA CYS A 28 -8.24 41.46 -26.20
C CYS A 28 -9.47 40.97 -25.42
N LEU A 29 -9.48 39.67 -25.10
CA LEU A 29 -10.20 39.14 -23.95
C LEU A 29 -9.15 38.59 -22.97
N CYS A 30 -8.18 39.44 -22.62
CA CYS A 30 -7.71 39.41 -21.25
C CYS A 30 -8.92 39.87 -20.44
N LEU A 31 -9.75 38.91 -20.01
CA LEU A 31 -10.79 39.11 -19.02
C LEU A 31 -10.08 39.62 -17.76
N GLU A 32 -9.88 40.93 -17.67
CA GLU A 32 -9.72 41.57 -16.38
C GLU A 32 -11.05 41.33 -15.67
N ASP A 33 -11.06 40.30 -14.82
CA ASP A 33 -12.18 40.00 -13.94
C ASP A 33 -12.63 41.32 -13.32
N THR A 34 -13.88 41.70 -13.54
CA THR A 34 -14.46 42.90 -12.93
C THR A 34 -14.24 42.85 -11.41
N GLU A 35 -14.09 44.00 -10.74
CA GLU A 35 -13.90 44.05 -9.27
C GLU A 35 -14.97 43.23 -8.53
N GLU A 36 -16.19 43.16 -9.10
CA GLU A 36 -17.32 42.39 -8.58
C GLU A 36 -17.11 40.86 -8.74
N GLU A 37 -16.53 40.41 -9.86
CA GLU A 37 -16.17 39.01 -10.09
C GLU A 37 -15.01 38.56 -9.20
N GLN A 38 -14.01 39.42 -8.99
CA GLN A 38 -12.91 39.15 -8.04
C GLN A 38 -13.42 39.08 -6.59
N ALA A 39 -14.32 39.98 -6.20
CA ALA A 39 -14.96 39.95 -4.89
C ALA A 39 -15.82 38.68 -4.70
N ALA A 40 -16.53 38.24 -5.74
CA ALA A 40 -17.30 37.00 -5.72
C ALA A 40 -16.39 35.76 -5.59
N LYS A 41 -15.28 35.70 -6.33
CA LYS A 41 -14.27 34.62 -6.23
C LYS A 41 -13.65 34.55 -4.83
N LEU A 42 -13.27 35.70 -4.25
CA LEU A 42 -12.74 35.78 -2.88
C LEU A 42 -13.77 35.34 -1.82
N LYS A 43 -15.04 35.72 -2.00
CA LYS A 43 -16.13 35.29 -1.09
C LYS A 43 -16.39 33.79 -1.21
N ALA A 44 -16.43 33.25 -2.42
CA ALA A 44 -16.59 31.82 -2.68
C ALA A 44 -15.43 31.02 -2.06
N GLU A 45 -14.20 31.49 -2.20
CA GLU A 45 -13.01 30.85 -1.61
C GLU A 45 -13.04 30.88 -0.08
N LYS A 46 -13.44 32.01 0.52
CA LYS A 46 -13.64 32.09 1.99
C LYS A 46 -14.72 31.13 2.48
N ILE A 47 -15.83 30.99 1.73
CA ILE A 47 -16.89 30.02 2.04
C ILE A 47 -16.35 28.58 1.91
N ARG A 48 -15.61 28.26 0.84
CA ARG A 48 -14.99 26.94 0.62
C ARG A 48 -14.09 26.55 1.79
N VAL A 49 -13.18 27.44 2.18
CA VAL A 49 -12.26 27.22 3.31
C VAL A 49 -13.02 27.08 4.63
N ALA A 50 -14.07 27.87 4.86
CA ALA A 50 -14.89 27.75 6.06
C ALA A 50 -15.64 26.41 6.11
N LEU A 51 -16.20 25.95 4.99
CA LEU A 51 -16.85 24.65 4.88
C LEU A 51 -15.87 23.50 5.09
N GLU A 52 -14.64 23.60 4.57
CA GLU A 52 -13.58 22.63 4.82
C GLU A 52 -13.22 22.56 6.31
N LYS A 53 -13.03 23.71 6.97
CA LYS A 53 -12.75 23.76 8.41
C LYS A 53 -13.88 23.19 9.27
N ILE A 54 -15.15 23.45 8.92
CA ILE A 54 -16.29 22.84 9.62
C ILE A 54 -16.30 21.32 9.41
N LYS A 55 -16.05 20.87 8.17
CA LYS A 55 -15.96 19.45 7.82
C LYS A 55 -14.79 18.75 8.50
N GLU A 56 -13.68 19.44 8.74
CA GLU A 56 -12.50 18.96 9.50
C GLU A 56 -12.78 18.88 11.00
N ALA A 57 -13.49 19.86 11.55
CA ALA A 57 -13.86 19.87 12.98
C ALA A 57 -14.83 18.74 13.36
N GLN A 58 -15.63 18.26 12.41
CA GLN A 58 -16.56 17.14 12.62
C GLN A 58 -15.95 15.75 12.45
N VAL A 59 -14.68 15.64 12.03
CA VAL A 59 -14.03 14.33 11.84
C VAL A 59 -13.75 13.68 13.18
N LYS A 60 -14.17 12.43 13.36
CA LYS A 60 -13.87 11.67 14.58
C LYS A 60 -12.37 11.40 14.65
N LYS A 61 -11.79 11.73 15.81
CA LYS A 61 -10.38 11.48 16.12
C LYS A 61 -10.27 10.41 17.20
N LEU A 62 -9.33 9.50 17.04
CA LEU A 62 -9.00 8.43 17.96
C LEU A 62 -7.54 8.58 18.38
N VAL A 63 -7.26 8.49 19.69
CA VAL A 63 -5.89 8.37 20.18
C VAL A 63 -5.54 6.89 20.22
N ILE A 64 -4.54 6.51 19.43
CA ILE A 64 -4.05 5.13 19.36
C ILE A 64 -2.72 5.01 20.09
N ARG A 65 -2.42 3.80 20.59
CA ARG A 65 -1.12 3.41 21.12
C ARG A 65 -0.49 2.40 20.19
N VAL A 66 0.65 2.76 19.62
CA VAL A 66 1.44 1.94 18.72
C VAL A 66 2.66 1.44 19.48
N HIS A 67 2.93 0.14 19.43
CA HIS A 67 4.08 -0.49 20.07
C HIS A 67 5.20 -0.66 19.05
N MET A 68 6.43 -0.45 19.49
CA MET A 68 7.63 -0.55 18.67
C MET A 68 8.28 -1.93 18.85
N SER A 69 9.34 -2.22 18.09
CA SER A 69 10.10 -3.48 18.20
C SER A 69 10.90 -3.62 19.49
N ASP A 70 11.20 -2.51 20.18
CA ASP A 70 11.96 -2.46 21.44
C ASP A 70 11.05 -2.50 22.68
N GLU A 71 9.79 -2.93 22.53
CA GLU A 71 8.74 -2.93 23.55
C GLU A 71 8.32 -1.54 24.06
N SER A 72 8.88 -0.45 23.50
CA SER A 72 8.38 0.89 23.77
C SER A 72 7.03 1.13 23.08
N SER A 73 6.35 2.21 23.45
CA SER A 73 5.10 2.59 22.79
C SER A 73 5.01 4.09 22.57
N LYS A 74 4.33 4.47 21.49
CA LYS A 74 4.06 5.85 21.11
C LYS A 74 2.57 6.04 20.96
N THR A 75 2.06 7.12 21.53
CA THR A 75 0.67 7.55 21.31
C THR A 75 0.61 8.55 20.17
N MET A 76 -0.42 8.42 19.35
CA MET A 76 -0.70 9.40 18.29
C MET A 76 -2.19 9.52 18.04
N MET A 77 -2.61 10.69 17.58
CA MET A 77 -3.98 10.93 17.16
C MET A 77 -4.12 10.56 15.68
N VAL A 78 -5.13 9.76 15.37
CA VAL A 78 -5.54 9.42 14.01
C VAL A 78 -7.00 9.80 13.81
N ASP A 79 -7.42 9.99 12.57
CA ASP A 79 -8.80 10.31 12.24
C ASP A 79 -9.46 9.22 11.38
N GLU A 80 -10.80 9.24 11.30
CA GLU A 80 -11.60 8.21 10.62
C GLU A 80 -11.44 8.17 9.09
N ARG A 81 -10.64 9.06 8.47
CA ARG A 81 -10.36 9.05 7.03
C ARG A 81 -8.98 8.48 6.71
N GLN A 82 -8.13 8.31 7.73
CA GLN A 82 -6.74 7.93 7.49
C GLN A 82 -6.59 6.45 7.13
N THR A 83 -5.87 6.22 6.03
CA THR A 83 -5.41 4.88 5.66
C THR A 83 -4.21 4.48 6.51
N VAL A 84 -3.94 3.18 6.56
CA VAL A 84 -2.75 2.61 7.19
C VAL A 84 -1.47 3.24 6.61
N ARG A 85 -1.43 3.52 5.30
CA ARG A 85 -0.32 4.22 4.64
C ARG A 85 -0.03 5.58 5.28
N GLN A 86 -1.04 6.42 5.43
CA GLN A 86 -0.88 7.76 5.99
C GLN A 86 -0.44 7.73 7.45
N VAL A 87 -0.91 6.74 8.21
CA VAL A 87 -0.48 6.52 9.60
C VAL A 87 0.98 6.04 9.64
N LEU A 88 1.39 5.14 8.76
CA LEU A 88 2.78 4.70 8.62
C LEU A 88 3.70 5.86 8.26
N ASP A 89 3.33 6.72 7.32
CA ASP A 89 4.12 7.91 6.96
C ASP A 89 4.32 8.83 8.16
N SER A 90 3.24 9.07 8.91
CA SER A 90 3.29 9.87 10.14
C SER A 90 4.18 9.24 11.22
N LEU A 91 4.27 7.91 11.28
CA LEU A 91 5.14 7.20 12.21
C LEU A 91 6.61 7.29 11.79
N LEU A 92 6.90 7.10 10.49
CA LEU A 92 8.24 7.20 9.92
C LEU A 92 8.84 8.60 10.13
N ASP A 93 8.07 9.64 9.78
CA ASP A 93 8.50 11.04 9.90
C ASP A 93 8.84 11.41 11.36
N LYS A 94 8.18 10.77 12.34
CA LYS A 94 8.37 11.05 13.77
C LYS A 94 9.34 10.10 14.50
N SER A 95 9.77 9.01 13.88
CA SER A 95 10.60 7.98 14.55
C SER A 95 12.03 7.94 14.05
N HIS A 96 12.34 8.58 12.90
CA HIS A 96 13.68 8.62 12.32
C HIS A 96 14.32 7.23 12.11
N CYS A 97 13.51 6.19 11.92
CA CYS A 97 13.96 4.80 11.80
C CYS A 97 14.43 4.40 10.38
N GLY A 98 14.55 5.37 9.47
CA GLY A 98 14.89 5.13 8.06
C GLY A 98 13.70 4.67 7.23
N TYR A 99 13.72 4.97 5.93
CA TYR A 99 12.65 4.58 5.02
C TYR A 99 12.91 3.20 4.42
N SER A 100 11.89 2.35 4.53
CA SER A 100 11.86 0.98 4.03
C SER A 100 10.41 0.65 3.67
N PRO A 101 10.14 -0.01 2.52
CA PRO A 101 8.79 -0.43 2.17
C PRO A 101 8.26 -1.53 3.12
N ASP A 102 9.15 -2.18 3.88
CA ASP A 102 8.81 -3.26 4.79
C ASP A 102 8.22 -2.76 6.12
N TRP A 103 8.31 -1.46 6.43
CA TRP A 103 7.63 -0.88 7.58
C TRP A 103 6.12 -1.11 7.51
N SER A 104 5.58 -1.69 8.58
CA SER A 104 4.23 -2.23 8.59
C SER A 104 3.52 -1.96 9.91
N LEU A 105 2.20 -1.76 9.84
CA LEU A 105 1.33 -1.86 11.01
C LEU A 105 0.83 -3.30 11.11
N VAL A 106 0.99 -3.90 12.27
CA VAL A 106 0.57 -5.28 12.56
C VAL A 106 -0.41 -5.25 13.71
N GLU A 107 -1.59 -5.85 13.53
CA GLU A 107 -2.47 -6.13 14.65
C GLU A 107 -2.22 -7.52 15.22
N THR A 108 -2.11 -7.61 16.53
CA THR A 108 -2.06 -8.86 17.27
C THR A 108 -3.39 -9.07 18.01
N ILE A 109 -4.08 -10.17 17.72
CA ILE A 109 -5.30 -10.59 18.40
C ILE A 109 -4.93 -11.56 19.52
N ASN A 110 -4.66 -11.02 20.71
CA ASN A 110 -4.06 -11.77 21.82
C ASN A 110 -4.90 -12.97 22.27
N GLU A 111 -6.22 -12.80 22.40
CA GLU A 111 -7.13 -13.87 22.82
C GLU A 111 -7.08 -15.08 21.86
N LEU A 112 -6.89 -14.81 20.57
CA LEU A 112 -6.82 -15.81 19.52
C LEU A 112 -5.39 -16.26 19.18
N GLN A 113 -4.36 -15.62 19.75
CA GLN A 113 -2.93 -15.84 19.43
C GLN A 113 -2.69 -15.82 17.91
N MET A 114 -3.10 -14.76 17.26
CA MET A 114 -2.86 -14.56 15.83
C MET A 114 -2.51 -13.12 15.55
N GLU A 115 -1.89 -12.87 14.41
CA GLU A 115 -1.58 -11.52 13.97
C GLU A 115 -1.78 -11.39 12.47
N ARG A 116 -1.97 -10.16 12.00
CA ARG A 116 -1.91 -9.86 10.57
C ARG A 116 -1.24 -8.53 10.33
N ILE A 117 -0.60 -8.43 9.17
CA ILE A 117 -0.13 -7.17 8.62
C ILE A 117 -1.36 -6.47 8.02
N PHE A 118 -1.55 -5.19 8.34
CA PHE A 118 -2.53 -4.37 7.64
C PHE A 118 -2.07 -4.11 6.21
N GLU A 119 -3.00 -4.11 5.26
CA GLU A 119 -2.72 -3.60 3.92
C GLU A 119 -2.77 -2.06 3.95
N ASP A 120 -1.83 -1.42 3.27
CA ASP A 120 -1.62 0.04 3.34
C ASP A 120 -2.86 0.89 2.98
N HIS A 121 -3.77 0.39 2.14
CA HIS A 121 -5.03 1.06 1.79
C HIS A 121 -6.14 0.98 2.85
N GLU A 122 -6.04 0.09 3.84
CA GLU A 122 -7.13 -0.12 4.81
C GLU A 122 -7.33 1.13 5.68
N ASN A 123 -8.59 1.41 6.02
CA ASN A 123 -8.91 2.42 7.03
C ASN A 123 -8.55 1.88 8.42
N LEU A 124 -7.68 2.58 9.14
CA LEU A 124 -7.20 2.11 10.44
C LEU A 124 -8.30 2.19 11.50
N VAL A 125 -9.02 3.30 11.58
CA VAL A 125 -10.04 3.52 12.62
C VAL A 125 -11.18 2.53 12.48
N GLU A 126 -11.68 2.28 11.27
CA GLU A 126 -12.72 1.27 11.01
C GLU A 126 -12.30 -0.12 11.50
N ASN A 127 -11.04 -0.49 11.29
CA ASN A 127 -10.52 -1.77 11.77
C ASN A 127 -10.41 -1.83 13.29
N LEU A 128 -9.89 -0.78 13.93
CA LEU A 128 -9.74 -0.72 15.39
C LEU A 128 -11.09 -0.70 16.13
N LEU A 129 -12.15 -0.18 15.51
CA LEU A 129 -13.51 -0.23 16.07
C LEU A 129 -14.06 -1.67 16.17
N ASN A 130 -13.47 -2.65 15.49
CA ASN A 130 -13.83 -4.06 15.66
C ASN A 130 -13.28 -4.66 16.96
N TRP A 131 -12.32 -4.02 17.62
CA TRP A 131 -11.77 -4.50 18.88
C TRP A 131 -12.77 -4.29 20.02
N THR A 132 -12.77 -5.20 21.00
CA THR A 132 -13.60 -5.04 22.20
C THR A 132 -13.07 -3.91 23.08
N ARG A 133 -13.92 -3.33 23.93
CA ARG A 133 -13.51 -2.23 24.83
C ARG A 133 -12.43 -2.64 25.83
N ASP A 134 -12.46 -3.91 26.23
CA ASP A 134 -11.49 -4.59 27.12
C ASP A 134 -10.40 -5.33 26.34
N SER A 135 -10.19 -4.97 25.06
CA SER A 135 -9.25 -5.66 24.19
C SER A 135 -7.82 -5.51 24.69
N HIS A 136 -7.11 -6.64 24.71
CA HIS A 136 -5.67 -6.70 24.94
C HIS A 136 -4.89 -6.70 23.63
N ASN A 137 -5.55 -6.49 22.49
CA ASN A 137 -4.88 -6.49 21.19
C ASN A 137 -3.83 -5.39 21.14
N LYS A 138 -2.76 -5.65 20.38
CA LYS A 138 -1.67 -4.71 20.18
C LYS A 138 -1.63 -4.25 18.73
N LEU A 139 -1.37 -2.97 18.54
CA LEU A 139 -0.98 -2.41 17.25
C LEU A 139 0.54 -2.21 17.28
N MET A 140 1.26 -2.91 16.42
CA MET A 140 2.72 -2.91 16.35
C MET A 140 3.19 -2.15 15.11
N PHE A 141 4.25 -1.38 15.23
CA PHE A 141 4.99 -0.75 14.13
C PHE A 141 6.35 -1.41 14.01
N ILE A 142 6.48 -2.30 13.02
CA ILE A 142 7.63 -3.19 12.84
C ILE A 142 7.88 -3.45 11.36
N GLU A 143 9.11 -3.83 11.00
CA GLU A 143 9.43 -4.27 9.64
C GLU A 143 8.94 -5.69 9.39
N ARG A 144 8.29 -5.91 8.23
CA ARG A 144 7.72 -7.19 7.80
C ARG A 144 7.99 -7.41 6.32
N ILE A 145 9.03 -8.19 6.04
CA ILE A 145 9.41 -8.56 4.67
C ILE A 145 8.28 -9.28 3.93
N GLU A 146 7.38 -9.94 4.67
CA GLU A 146 6.28 -10.72 4.12
C GLU A 146 5.25 -9.84 3.40
N LYS A 147 5.13 -8.55 3.76
CA LYS A 147 4.13 -7.63 3.21
C LYS A 147 4.26 -7.49 1.69
N TYR A 148 5.49 -7.31 1.20
CA TYR A 148 5.80 -7.10 -0.22
C TYR A 148 6.74 -8.13 -0.83
N ALA A 149 7.05 -9.24 -0.14
CA ALA A 149 7.85 -10.35 -0.68
C ALA A 149 7.35 -10.83 -2.06
N LEU A 150 6.03 -10.85 -2.25
CA LEU A 150 5.38 -11.15 -3.53
C LEU A 150 5.88 -10.26 -4.67
N PHE A 151 5.92 -8.94 -4.46
CA PHE A 151 6.27 -7.99 -5.52
C PHE A 151 7.77 -7.91 -5.78
N LYS A 152 8.59 -8.20 -4.75
CA LYS A 152 10.05 -8.30 -4.89
C LYS A 152 10.46 -9.54 -5.71
N ASN A 153 9.71 -10.64 -5.59
CA ASN A 153 10.00 -11.92 -6.25
C ASN A 153 8.73 -12.61 -6.80
N PRO A 154 8.03 -12.00 -7.77
CA PRO A 154 6.72 -12.48 -8.25
C PRO A 154 6.75 -13.89 -8.83
N GLN A 155 7.86 -14.30 -9.44
CA GLN A 155 8.07 -15.64 -9.98
C GLN A 155 7.88 -16.75 -8.94
N ASN A 156 8.16 -16.44 -7.67
CA ASN A 156 8.06 -17.38 -6.56
C ASN A 156 6.63 -17.51 -6.02
N TYR A 157 5.65 -16.79 -6.56
CA TYR A 157 4.27 -16.81 -6.06
C TYR A 157 3.24 -16.94 -7.18
N LEU A 158 3.49 -16.33 -8.35
CA LEU A 158 2.51 -16.22 -9.42
C LEU A 158 2.59 -17.39 -10.43
N LEU A 159 3.74 -18.06 -10.54
CA LEU A 159 3.95 -19.13 -11.53
C LEU A 159 3.54 -20.53 -11.05
N GLY A 160 2.97 -20.67 -9.84
CA GLY A 160 2.52 -21.96 -9.30
C GLY A 160 3.64 -22.98 -9.01
N ARG A 161 4.92 -22.59 -9.12
CA ARG A 161 6.06 -23.47 -8.88
C ARG A 161 6.39 -23.54 -7.38
N LYS A 162 6.68 -24.74 -6.88
CA LYS A 162 7.12 -24.94 -5.49
C LYS A 162 8.52 -24.38 -5.27
N GLU A 163 9.42 -24.68 -6.19
CA GLU A 163 10.81 -24.24 -6.18
C GLU A 163 10.91 -22.72 -6.35
N THR A 164 11.89 -22.13 -5.66
CA THR A 164 12.23 -20.71 -5.82
C THR A 164 13.24 -20.55 -6.94
N SER A 165 13.06 -19.53 -7.77
CA SER A 165 14.01 -19.19 -8.82
C SER A 165 14.28 -17.69 -8.85
N GLU A 166 15.42 -17.32 -9.40
CA GLU A 166 15.71 -15.93 -9.75
C GLU A 166 14.99 -15.53 -11.04
N MET A 167 14.76 -14.23 -11.21
CA MET A 167 14.17 -13.63 -12.41
C MET A 167 14.76 -12.24 -12.60
N ALA A 168 15.06 -11.85 -13.84
CA ALA A 168 15.54 -10.50 -14.15
C ALA A 168 14.45 -9.45 -13.88
N ASP A 169 14.83 -8.25 -13.43
CA ASP A 169 13.86 -7.24 -12.95
C ASP A 169 12.85 -6.82 -14.02
N ARG A 170 13.27 -6.67 -15.29
CA ARG A 170 12.35 -6.41 -16.43
C ARG A 170 11.27 -7.49 -16.56
N ASN A 171 11.61 -8.75 -16.30
CA ASN A 171 10.66 -9.86 -16.37
C ASN A 171 9.75 -9.88 -15.13
N LYS A 172 10.24 -9.45 -13.97
CA LYS A 172 9.40 -9.29 -12.76
C LYS A 172 8.32 -8.24 -12.99
N GLU A 173 8.70 -7.08 -13.56
CA GLU A 173 7.77 -6.00 -13.90
C GLU A 173 6.70 -6.48 -14.88
N ALA A 174 7.11 -7.11 -15.99
CA ALA A 174 6.17 -7.65 -16.98
C ALA A 174 5.19 -8.67 -16.37
N LEU A 175 5.68 -9.58 -15.50
CA LEU A 175 4.84 -10.56 -14.82
C LEU A 175 3.83 -9.91 -13.87
N LEU A 176 4.23 -8.86 -13.15
CA LEU A 176 3.33 -8.10 -12.28
C LEU A 176 2.26 -7.37 -13.09
N GLU A 177 2.64 -6.74 -14.20
CA GLU A 177 1.68 -6.05 -15.08
C GLU A 177 0.66 -7.03 -15.69
N GLU A 178 1.12 -8.19 -16.17
CA GLU A 178 0.23 -9.23 -16.70
C GLU A 178 -0.79 -9.68 -15.64
N CYS A 179 -0.34 -9.91 -14.40
CA CYS A 179 -1.19 -10.43 -13.34
C CYS A 179 -2.15 -9.39 -12.72
N PHE A 180 -1.74 -8.12 -12.60
CA PHE A 180 -2.49 -7.10 -11.85
C PHE A 180 -3.11 -6.00 -12.71
N CYS A 181 -2.63 -5.77 -13.93
CA CYS A 181 -3.06 -4.66 -14.79
C CYS A 181 -3.96 -5.07 -15.96
N GLY A 182 -4.21 -6.38 -16.16
CA GLY A 182 -5.18 -6.89 -17.13
C GLY A 182 -6.64 -6.51 -16.82
N GLY A 183 -7.58 -6.95 -17.66
CA GLY A 183 -9.02 -6.70 -17.49
C GLY A 183 -9.60 -7.31 -16.19
N SER A 184 -8.96 -8.35 -15.68
CA SER A 184 -9.18 -8.91 -14.34
C SER A 184 -7.85 -9.40 -13.76
N VAL A 185 -7.77 -9.50 -12.43
CA VAL A 185 -6.57 -10.00 -11.76
C VAL A 185 -6.44 -11.50 -11.98
N SER A 186 -5.28 -11.95 -12.46
CA SER A 186 -4.97 -13.37 -12.61
C SER A 186 -4.57 -13.95 -11.26
N VAL A 187 -5.52 -14.61 -10.59
CA VAL A 187 -5.27 -15.26 -9.29
C VAL A 187 -4.48 -16.56 -9.54
N PRO A 188 -3.32 -16.75 -8.88
CA PRO A 188 -2.49 -17.93 -9.11
C PRO A 188 -3.24 -19.21 -8.67
N GLU A 189 -3.12 -20.26 -9.48
CA GLU A 189 -3.71 -21.57 -9.20
C GLU A 189 -2.94 -22.30 -8.09
N ILE A 190 -3.16 -21.86 -6.85
CA ILE A 190 -2.56 -22.50 -5.68
C ILE A 190 -3.43 -23.69 -5.28
N GLU A 191 -2.82 -24.87 -5.20
CA GLU A 191 -3.46 -26.07 -4.70
C GLU A 191 -2.50 -26.96 -3.91
N GLY A 192 -3.05 -27.75 -3.00
CA GLY A 192 -2.25 -28.63 -2.18
C GLY A 192 -2.99 -29.19 -0.98
N VAL A 193 -2.33 -30.11 -0.29
CA VAL A 193 -2.86 -30.67 0.96
C VAL A 193 -2.54 -29.72 2.11
N LEU A 194 -3.56 -29.31 2.85
CA LEU A 194 -3.42 -28.60 4.13
C LEU A 194 -4.10 -29.37 5.24
N TRP A 195 -3.68 -29.09 6.47
CA TRP A 195 -4.34 -29.57 7.67
C TRP A 195 -5.45 -28.60 8.08
N LEU A 196 -6.69 -29.07 8.09
CA LEU A 196 -7.83 -28.32 8.61
C LEU A 196 -8.09 -28.73 10.06
N LYS A 197 -8.11 -27.75 10.97
CA LYS A 197 -8.52 -28.00 12.35
C LYS A 197 -10.01 -28.29 12.40
N GLU A 198 -10.41 -29.32 13.16
CA GLU A 198 -11.82 -29.62 13.39
C GLU A 198 -12.48 -28.57 14.31
N ASP A 199 -13.73 -28.25 14.02
CA ASP A 199 -14.51 -27.28 14.78
C ASP A 199 -14.65 -27.76 16.25
N GLY A 200 -14.38 -26.85 17.19
CA GLY A 200 -14.42 -27.15 18.63
C GLY A 200 -13.31 -28.06 19.19
N LYS A 201 -12.57 -28.79 18.34
CA LYS A 201 -11.59 -29.82 18.78
C LYS A 201 -10.13 -29.42 18.51
N LYS A 202 -9.18 -29.97 19.26
CA LYS A 202 -7.73 -29.82 19.01
C LYS A 202 -7.18 -30.94 18.11
N SER A 203 -7.96 -31.33 17.11
CA SER A 203 -7.62 -32.37 16.12
C SER A 203 -7.62 -31.77 14.72
N TRP A 204 -6.80 -32.35 13.84
CA TRP A 204 -6.53 -31.82 12.51
C TRP A 204 -6.71 -32.91 11.45
N LYS A 205 -7.26 -32.55 10.28
CA LYS A 205 -7.51 -33.48 9.17
C LYS A 205 -6.92 -32.93 7.88
N LYS A 206 -6.15 -33.76 7.17
CA LYS A 206 -5.67 -33.43 5.83
C LYS A 206 -6.83 -33.31 4.85
N ARG A 207 -6.84 -32.23 4.06
CA ARG A 207 -7.76 -31.99 2.95
C ARG A 207 -6.99 -31.38 1.78
N TYR A 208 -7.39 -31.70 0.56
CA TYR A 208 -6.85 -31.05 -0.64
C TYR A 208 -7.63 -29.76 -0.88
N PHE A 209 -6.93 -28.64 -0.87
CA PHE A 209 -7.49 -27.31 -1.09
C PHE A 209 -7.03 -26.72 -2.42
N LEU A 210 -7.87 -25.86 -2.99
CA LEU A 210 -7.58 -25.09 -4.18
C LEU A 210 -8.03 -23.64 -3.95
N LEU A 211 -7.20 -22.70 -4.36
CA LEU A 211 -7.55 -21.28 -4.39
C LEU A 211 -8.10 -20.92 -5.78
N ARG A 212 -9.17 -20.14 -5.79
CA ARG A 212 -9.75 -19.51 -6.98
C ARG A 212 -10.07 -18.05 -6.66
N ALA A 213 -10.36 -17.26 -7.69
CA ALA A 213 -10.76 -15.87 -7.51
C ALA A 213 -12.01 -15.71 -6.61
N SER A 214 -12.93 -16.67 -6.66
CA SER A 214 -14.15 -16.69 -5.84
C SER A 214 -13.95 -17.19 -4.41
N GLY A 215 -12.74 -17.66 -4.05
CA GLY A 215 -12.42 -18.12 -2.71
C GLY A 215 -11.70 -19.46 -2.66
N ILE A 216 -11.74 -20.08 -1.50
CA ILE A 216 -11.05 -21.35 -1.22
C ILE A 216 -12.04 -22.50 -1.40
N TYR A 217 -11.60 -23.56 -2.06
CA TYR A 217 -12.35 -24.78 -2.31
C TYR A 217 -11.60 -25.98 -1.74
N TYR A 218 -12.32 -27.07 -1.46
CA TYR A 218 -11.71 -28.33 -1.08
C TYR A 218 -12.36 -29.53 -1.77
N VAL A 219 -11.61 -30.63 -1.85
CA VAL A 219 -12.10 -31.91 -2.39
C VAL A 219 -12.66 -32.76 -1.25
N PRO A 220 -13.96 -33.13 -1.27
CA PRO A 220 -14.53 -34.08 -0.31
C PRO A 220 -13.83 -35.45 -0.36
N LYS A 221 -13.85 -36.17 0.76
CA LYS A 221 -13.20 -37.49 0.83
C LYS A 221 -13.87 -38.44 -0.16
N GLY A 222 -13.08 -39.16 -0.97
CA GLY A 222 -13.57 -40.14 -1.94
C GLY A 222 -14.07 -39.54 -3.26
N LYS A 223 -13.87 -38.24 -3.49
CA LYS A 223 -14.18 -37.56 -4.76
C LYS A 223 -12.90 -37.28 -5.57
N ALA A 224 -13.05 -37.21 -6.90
CA ALA A 224 -11.97 -36.86 -7.81
C ALA A 224 -11.68 -35.35 -7.76
N LYS A 225 -10.51 -34.94 -8.24
CA LYS A 225 -10.11 -33.52 -8.40
C LYS A 225 -10.77 -32.87 -9.64
N ALA A 226 -12.04 -33.13 -9.88
CA ALA A 226 -12.78 -32.53 -10.99
C ALA A 226 -13.49 -31.25 -10.52
N SER A 227 -13.57 -30.23 -11.38
CA SER A 227 -14.20 -28.94 -11.02
C SER A 227 -15.64 -29.08 -10.49
N ARG A 228 -16.39 -30.06 -11.00
CA ARG A 228 -17.77 -30.36 -10.56
C ARG A 228 -17.89 -30.91 -9.14
N ASP A 229 -16.81 -31.47 -8.61
CA ASP A 229 -16.76 -32.13 -7.30
C ASP A 229 -16.16 -31.23 -6.21
N LEU A 230 -15.74 -30.00 -6.56
CA LEU A 230 -15.20 -29.02 -5.62
C LEU A 230 -16.31 -28.42 -4.77
N VAL A 231 -16.07 -28.36 -3.46
CA VAL A 231 -16.97 -27.70 -2.51
C VAL A 231 -16.34 -26.40 -2.05
N CYS A 232 -17.11 -25.31 -2.11
CA CYS A 232 -16.69 -24.02 -1.57
C CYS A 232 -16.44 -24.14 -0.07
N PHE A 233 -15.20 -23.88 0.35
CA PHE A 233 -14.81 -23.87 1.75
C PHE A 233 -15.09 -22.50 2.39
N LEU A 234 -14.67 -21.43 1.72
CA LEU A 234 -14.80 -20.07 2.24
C LEU A 234 -14.65 -19.03 1.11
N GLN A 235 -15.58 -18.08 1.06
CA GLN A 235 -15.44 -16.85 0.26
C GLN A 235 -14.61 -15.80 1.02
N LEU A 236 -13.84 -14.99 0.30
CA LEU A 236 -12.80 -14.13 0.89
C LEU A 236 -13.25 -12.69 1.18
N ASP A 237 -14.42 -12.29 0.67
CA ASP A 237 -14.95 -10.92 0.72
C ASP A 237 -14.98 -10.36 2.15
N HIS A 238 -15.48 -11.15 3.10
CA HIS A 238 -15.75 -10.71 4.47
C HIS A 238 -14.79 -11.31 5.51
N VAL A 239 -13.71 -11.97 5.09
CA VAL A 239 -12.72 -12.54 6.01
C VAL A 239 -11.34 -11.96 5.77
N ASN A 240 -10.57 -11.82 6.85
CA ASN A 240 -9.16 -11.50 6.79
C ASN A 240 -8.33 -12.75 7.08
N VAL A 241 -7.12 -12.77 6.55
CA VAL A 241 -6.12 -13.82 6.80
C VAL A 241 -5.12 -13.37 7.87
N TYR A 242 -4.81 -14.27 8.79
CA TYR A 242 -3.92 -14.03 9.93
C TYR A 242 -2.88 -15.16 10.02
N TYR A 243 -1.71 -14.86 10.53
CA TYR A 243 -0.71 -15.84 10.94
C TYR A 243 -1.02 -16.32 12.35
N GLY A 244 -1.05 -17.63 12.55
CA GLY A 244 -1.19 -18.24 13.87
C GLY A 244 0.13 -18.23 14.63
N GLN A 245 0.09 -17.85 15.91
CA GLN A 245 1.26 -17.80 16.80
C GLN A 245 1.21 -18.97 17.79
N ASP A 246 2.25 -19.82 17.80
CA ASP A 246 2.39 -20.97 18.72
C ASP A 246 1.17 -21.92 18.73
N TYR A 247 0.67 -22.24 17.54
CA TYR A 247 -0.52 -23.09 17.38
C TYR A 247 -0.24 -24.57 17.64
N ARG A 248 1.02 -25.01 17.55
CA ARG A 248 1.43 -26.33 18.03
C ARG A 248 1.11 -26.49 19.51
N SER A 249 1.42 -25.49 20.34
CA SER A 249 1.14 -25.53 21.78
C SER A 249 -0.36 -25.37 22.07
N LYS A 250 -0.99 -24.31 21.53
CA LYS A 250 -2.39 -23.96 21.82
C LYS A 250 -3.40 -24.98 21.27
N TYR A 251 -3.24 -25.37 20.01
CA TYR A 251 -4.23 -26.15 19.27
C TYR A 251 -3.74 -27.54 18.84
N LYS A 252 -2.54 -27.96 19.26
CA LYS A 252 -1.93 -29.23 18.84
C LYS A 252 -1.80 -29.33 17.31
N ALA A 253 -1.47 -28.21 16.69
CA ALA A 253 -1.20 -28.16 15.26
C ALA A 253 -0.01 -29.06 14.88
N PRO A 254 -0.03 -29.71 13.70
CA PRO A 254 1.11 -30.49 13.20
C PRO A 254 2.41 -29.68 13.09
N THR A 255 2.29 -28.42 12.67
CA THR A 255 3.38 -27.43 12.58
C THR A 255 2.91 -26.07 13.12
N ASP A 256 3.84 -25.14 13.32
CA ASP A 256 3.51 -23.75 13.63
C ASP A 256 3.29 -22.89 12.39
N TYR A 257 3.40 -23.46 11.18
CA TYR A 257 3.12 -22.79 9.92
C TYR A 257 1.61 -22.74 9.69
N CYS A 258 0.93 -21.90 10.47
CA CYS A 258 -0.52 -21.83 10.51
C CYS A 258 -1.03 -20.49 9.97
N LEU A 259 -2.14 -20.56 9.24
CA LEU A 259 -2.97 -19.40 8.92
C LEU A 259 -4.38 -19.56 9.49
N ALA A 260 -5.01 -18.46 9.82
CA ALA A 260 -6.40 -18.40 10.26
C ALA A 260 -7.21 -17.42 9.40
N LEU A 261 -8.47 -17.77 9.17
CA LEU A 261 -9.43 -16.97 8.40
C LEU A 261 -10.64 -16.67 9.28
N LYS A 262 -10.94 -15.38 9.47
CA LYS A 262 -12.09 -14.93 10.27
C LYS A 262 -12.64 -13.60 9.80
N HIS A 263 -13.90 -13.35 10.11
CA HIS A 263 -14.50 -12.02 9.99
C HIS A 263 -13.79 -11.02 10.95
N PRO A 264 -13.54 -9.76 10.55
CA PRO A 264 -12.87 -8.76 11.39
C PRO A 264 -13.53 -8.56 12.76
N GLN A 265 -14.86 -8.57 12.83
CA GLN A 265 -15.62 -8.42 14.09
C GLN A 265 -15.49 -9.59 15.07
N ILE A 266 -14.96 -10.74 14.64
CA ILE A 266 -14.74 -11.88 15.55
C ILE A 266 -13.44 -11.63 16.32
N GLN A 267 -13.55 -11.31 17.60
CA GLN A 267 -12.41 -11.05 18.50
C GLN A 267 -12.16 -12.15 19.54
N LYS A 268 -13.11 -13.08 19.69
CA LYS A 268 -13.08 -14.18 20.67
C LYS A 268 -13.16 -15.55 19.99
N LYS A 269 -12.93 -16.61 20.75
CA LYS A 269 -13.03 -18.00 20.25
C LYS A 269 -14.39 -18.23 19.59
N SER A 270 -14.38 -18.69 18.34
CA SER A 270 -15.59 -18.93 17.55
C SER A 270 -15.41 -20.09 16.58
N GLN A 271 -16.50 -20.80 16.28
CA GLN A 271 -16.55 -21.87 15.27
C GLN A 271 -16.45 -21.36 13.83
N TYR A 272 -16.69 -20.06 13.63
CA TYR A 272 -16.59 -19.40 12.33
C TYR A 272 -15.15 -19.02 11.97
N ILE A 273 -14.19 -19.22 12.88
CA ILE A 273 -12.77 -19.08 12.59
C ILE A 273 -12.28 -20.39 11.97
N LYS A 274 -11.71 -20.30 10.76
CA LYS A 274 -11.12 -21.45 10.09
C LYS A 274 -9.61 -21.44 10.26
N TYR A 275 -9.07 -22.54 10.76
CA TYR A 275 -7.64 -22.70 11.04
C TYR A 275 -7.05 -23.74 10.08
N LEU A 276 -6.01 -23.33 9.36
CA LEU A 276 -5.26 -24.16 8.42
C LEU A 276 -3.81 -24.24 8.87
N CYS A 277 -3.20 -25.40 8.67
CA CYS A 277 -1.79 -25.64 8.97
C CYS A 277 -1.10 -26.24 7.74
N CYS A 278 0.08 -25.71 7.43
CA CYS A 278 0.93 -26.08 6.31
C CYS A 278 2.07 -26.99 6.77
N ASP A 279 2.60 -27.83 5.88
CA ASP A 279 3.73 -28.70 6.23
C ASP A 279 5.05 -27.89 6.36
N ASP A 280 5.16 -26.76 5.67
CA ASP A 280 6.34 -25.88 5.66
C ASP A 280 5.98 -24.39 5.51
N VAL A 281 6.96 -23.53 5.79
CA VAL A 281 6.83 -22.07 5.71
C VAL A 281 6.58 -21.57 4.27
N ARG A 282 7.10 -22.28 3.27
CA ARG A 282 6.95 -21.93 1.85
C ARG A 282 5.49 -22.03 1.43
N THR A 283 4.84 -23.13 1.79
CA THR A 283 3.44 -23.39 1.58
C THR A 283 2.59 -22.34 2.30
N LEU A 284 2.92 -21.99 3.55
CA LEU A 284 2.25 -20.91 4.28
C LEU A 284 2.32 -19.58 3.52
N HIS A 285 3.51 -19.17 3.07
CA HIS A 285 3.69 -17.93 2.33
C HIS A 285 2.96 -17.93 0.99
N GLN A 286 2.93 -19.05 0.28
CA GLN A 286 2.17 -19.19 -0.97
C GLN A 286 0.68 -19.01 -0.72
N TRP A 287 0.11 -19.72 0.27
CA TRP A 287 -1.31 -19.62 0.60
C TRP A 287 -1.71 -18.23 1.09
N VAL A 288 -0.94 -17.62 2.00
CA VAL A 288 -1.27 -16.28 2.51
C VAL A 288 -1.21 -15.24 1.38
N ASN A 289 -0.16 -15.23 0.56
CA ASN A 289 -0.08 -14.28 -0.56
C ASN A 289 -1.14 -14.55 -1.63
N GLY A 290 -1.43 -15.81 -1.94
CA GLY A 290 -2.52 -16.18 -2.83
C GLY A 290 -3.87 -15.63 -2.35
N ILE A 291 -4.19 -15.84 -1.07
CA ILE A 291 -5.42 -15.33 -0.45
C ILE A 291 -5.47 -13.81 -0.51
N ARG A 292 -4.35 -13.12 -0.23
CA ARG A 292 -4.26 -11.66 -0.35
C ARG A 292 -4.54 -11.20 -1.79
N ILE A 293 -3.93 -11.83 -2.80
CA ILE A 293 -4.18 -11.53 -4.22
C ILE A 293 -5.65 -11.71 -4.56
N ALA A 294 -6.24 -12.85 -4.18
CA ALA A 294 -7.65 -13.12 -4.45
C ALA A 294 -8.60 -12.14 -3.76
N LYS A 295 -8.26 -11.68 -2.55
CA LYS A 295 -9.09 -10.75 -1.76
C LYS A 295 -8.97 -9.29 -2.21
N TYR A 296 -7.75 -8.81 -2.43
CA TYR A 296 -7.46 -7.39 -2.60
C TYR A 296 -7.09 -7.02 -4.04
N GLY A 297 -6.71 -8.00 -4.86
CA GLY A 297 -6.45 -7.83 -6.28
C GLY A 297 -5.44 -6.72 -6.61
N LYS A 298 -5.80 -5.89 -7.60
CA LYS A 298 -4.99 -4.78 -8.12
C LYS A 298 -4.61 -3.77 -7.03
N GLN A 299 -5.43 -3.62 -5.99
CA GLN A 299 -5.14 -2.68 -4.90
C GLN A 299 -3.82 -3.01 -4.19
N LEU A 300 -3.42 -4.30 -4.09
CA LEU A 300 -2.11 -4.65 -3.52
C LEU A 300 -0.95 -4.10 -4.34
N TYR A 301 -1.08 -4.13 -5.67
CA TYR A 301 -0.04 -3.60 -6.55
C TYR A 301 0.07 -2.08 -6.44
N VAL A 302 -1.08 -1.38 -6.34
CA VAL A 302 -1.11 0.06 -6.07
C VAL A 302 -0.43 0.39 -4.73
N ASN A 303 -0.73 -0.36 -3.68
CA ASN A 303 -0.08 -0.18 -2.37
C ASN A 303 1.44 -0.34 -2.46
N TYR A 304 1.91 -1.36 -3.19
CA TYR A 304 3.34 -1.59 -3.40
C TYR A 304 4.01 -0.43 -4.15
N GLN A 305 3.40 0.03 -5.25
CA GLN A 305 3.91 1.17 -6.03
C GLN A 305 4.00 2.45 -5.19
N GLU A 306 3.00 2.72 -4.36
CA GLU A 306 3.00 3.89 -3.46
C GLU A 306 4.11 3.78 -2.39
N ALA A 307 4.28 2.62 -1.77
CA ALA A 307 5.33 2.38 -0.79
C ALA A 307 6.75 2.52 -1.39
N MET A 308 6.95 2.06 -2.63
CA MET A 308 8.22 2.20 -3.36
C MET A 308 8.52 3.67 -3.68
N LYS A 309 7.56 4.42 -4.24
CA LYS A 309 7.72 5.85 -4.53
C LYS A 309 8.09 6.66 -3.28
N ARG A 310 7.47 6.34 -2.14
CA ARG A 310 7.77 7.02 -0.87
C ARG A 310 9.19 6.71 -0.39
N THR A 311 9.64 5.47 -0.58
CA THR A 311 11.00 5.05 -0.26
C THR A 311 12.03 5.77 -1.13
N GLU A 312 11.81 5.84 -2.44
CA GLU A 312 12.66 6.56 -3.40
C GLU A 312 12.78 8.05 -3.06
N ALA A 313 11.65 8.73 -2.84
CA ALA A 313 11.63 10.16 -2.50
C ALA A 313 12.40 10.48 -1.21
N ALA A 314 12.39 9.56 -0.24
CA ALA A 314 13.14 9.72 0.99
C ALA A 314 14.66 9.55 0.80
N TYR A 315 15.08 8.61 -0.05
CA TYR A 315 16.48 8.44 -0.42
C TYR A 315 17.02 9.70 -1.13
N ASP A 316 16.27 10.25 -2.08
CA ASP A 316 16.64 11.47 -2.78
C ASP A 316 16.84 12.65 -1.80
N TRP A 317 15.92 12.83 -0.85
CA TRP A 317 16.04 13.86 0.19
C TRP A 317 17.27 13.66 1.09
N SER A 318 17.57 12.42 1.48
CA SER A 318 18.77 12.09 2.27
C SER A 318 20.08 12.33 1.50
N SER A 319 20.08 12.11 0.18
CA SER A 319 21.24 12.35 -0.68
C SER A 319 21.53 13.84 -0.86
N LEU A 320 20.49 14.67 -0.94
CA LEU A 320 20.57 16.14 -1.03
C LEU A 320 21.03 16.78 0.29
N SER A 321 20.59 16.25 1.44
CA SER A 321 21.06 16.73 2.74
C SER A 321 22.54 16.36 2.98
N THR A 322 22.97 15.18 2.50
CA THR A 322 24.36 14.73 2.63
C THR A 322 25.31 15.47 1.69
N SER A 323 24.88 15.81 0.46
CA SER A 323 25.68 16.60 -0.48
C SER A 323 25.86 18.06 -0.03
N SER A 324 24.88 18.61 0.69
CA SER A 324 24.94 19.95 1.28
C SER A 324 25.92 20.06 2.46
N ILE A 325 26.27 18.95 3.11
CA ILE A 325 27.25 18.93 4.22
C ILE A 325 28.69 18.82 3.69
N ARG A 326 28.90 18.22 2.50
CA ARG A 326 30.24 18.08 1.90
C ARG A 326 30.74 19.33 1.16
N SER A 327 29.88 20.29 0.84
CA SER A 327 30.26 21.59 0.26
C SER A 327 30.70 22.64 1.30
N GLY A 328 30.67 22.31 2.61
CA GLY A 328 31.02 23.23 3.71
C GLY A 328 32.43 23.09 4.29
N SER A 329 33.33 22.32 3.69
CA SER A 329 34.71 22.17 4.21
C SER A 329 35.76 22.22 3.11
N SER A 330 36.08 23.44 2.67
CA SER A 330 37.33 23.75 1.98
C SER A 330 38.03 24.92 2.67
N SER A 331 38.99 24.57 3.51
CA SER A 331 40.27 25.24 3.78
C SER A 331 40.31 26.78 3.82
N ALA A 332 40.28 27.35 5.03
CA ALA A 332 40.93 28.64 5.30
C ALA A 332 42.43 28.39 5.60
N SER A 333 43.26 28.41 4.56
CA SER A 333 44.72 28.46 4.68
C SER A 333 45.17 29.88 5.02
N ILE A 334 45.85 30.03 6.15
CA ILE A 334 46.48 31.27 6.63
C ILE A 334 47.65 31.63 5.69
N PRO A 335 47.77 32.87 5.17
CA PRO A 335 48.93 33.28 4.40
C PRO A 335 50.10 33.65 5.31
N GLY A 336 51.26 33.01 5.09
CA GLY A 336 52.50 33.28 5.81
C GLY A 336 53.09 34.64 5.48
N ASN A 337 53.48 35.38 6.51
CA ASN A 337 54.23 36.63 6.38
C ASN A 337 55.73 36.34 6.53
N SER A 338 56.51 36.76 5.53
CA SER A 338 57.96 36.60 5.49
C SER A 338 58.64 37.90 5.94
N LEU A 339 59.44 37.82 7.01
CA LEU A 339 60.37 38.87 7.41
C LEU A 339 61.79 38.26 7.49
N LYS A 340 62.66 38.71 6.59
CA LYS A 340 64.12 38.55 6.64
C LYS A 340 64.74 39.52 7.65
N LYS A 341 65.77 39.06 8.38
CA LYS A 341 66.97 39.78 8.89
C LYS A 341 67.81 38.73 9.65
N SER A 342 68.89 38.15 9.10
CA SER A 342 70.28 38.63 8.96
C SER A 342 71.00 38.98 10.27
N LEU A 343 72.15 38.31 10.50
CA LEU A 343 73.25 38.58 11.45
C LEU A 343 72.89 38.42 12.94
N ALA A 344 73.69 37.81 13.81
CA ALA A 344 75.10 37.41 13.82
C ALA A 344 75.25 36.05 14.49
#